data_AF-A0A5Q3HDK1-F1
#
_entry.id   AF-A0A5Q3HDK1-F1
#
_cell.length_a   1.000
_cell.length_b   1.000
_cell.length_c   1.000
_cell.angle_alpha   90.00
_cell.angle_beta   90.00
_cell.angle_gamma   90.00
#
_symmetry.space_group_name_H-M   'P 1'
#
loop_
_entity.id
_entity.type
_entity.pdbx_description
1 polymer ?
#
loop_
_entity_poly.entity_id
_entity_poly.type
_entity_poly.pdbx_seq_one_letter_code
_entity_poly.pdbx_strand_id
1 'polypeptide(L)'
;MLKFDHAPKKATNLSLNSKVLEVAREMGMNISQTVDALLADEVKRRYWEQWNERNKGAIASYNARVAKHGLPLAKYRSFAKSLGDGKQED
;
A
#
# COMPACT_ATOMS: atom_id res chain seq x y z
N MET A 1 1.53 2.47 -10.04
CA MET A 1 1.13 2.57 -8.63
C MET A 1 -0.23 3.27 -8.57
N LEU A 2 -1.14 2.87 -7.69
CA LEU A 2 -2.46 3.51 -7.58
C LEU A 2 -2.30 5.00 -7.27
N LYS A 3 -2.89 5.87 -8.09
CA LYS A 3 -2.94 7.31 -7.90
C LYS A 3 -4.38 7.78 -8.11
N PHE A 4 -4.91 8.57 -7.18
CA PHE A 4 -6.30 9.05 -7.21
C PHE A 4 -6.41 10.57 -7.35
N ASP A 5 -5.27 11.28 -7.31
CA ASP A 5 -5.16 12.70 -7.01
C ASP A 5 -5.71 13.65 -8.10
N HIS A 6 -6.13 13.10 -9.25
CA HIS A 6 -6.65 13.86 -10.40
C HIS A 6 -7.91 13.25 -11.03
N ALA A 7 -8.55 12.28 -10.37
CA ALA A 7 -9.77 11.67 -10.88
C ALA A 7 -10.99 12.58 -10.61
N PRO A 8 -11.89 12.80 -11.58
CA PRO A 8 -13.11 13.56 -11.34
C PRO A 8 -14.03 12.82 -10.35
N LYS A 9 -14.64 13.54 -9.41
CA LYS A 9 -15.60 12.97 -8.46
C LYS A 9 -16.85 12.50 -9.19
N LYS A 10 -17.27 11.27 -8.90
CA LYS A 10 -18.53 10.71 -9.41
C LYS A 10 -19.54 10.61 -8.28
N ALA A 11 -20.71 11.23 -8.45
CA ALA A 11 -21.82 11.07 -7.52
C ALA A 11 -22.24 9.59 -7.48
N THR A 12 -22.28 9.02 -6.28
CA THR A 12 -22.57 7.61 -6.07
C THR A 12 -23.60 7.48 -4.95
N ASN A 13 -24.66 6.72 -5.19
CA ASN A 13 -25.67 6.43 -4.17
C ASN A 13 -25.17 5.29 -3.29
N LEU A 14 -25.10 5.53 -1.98
CA LEU A 14 -24.62 4.59 -0.98
C LEU A 14 -25.59 4.53 0.19
N SER A 15 -25.84 3.31 0.68
CA SER A 15 -26.69 3.07 1.85
C SER A 15 -25.81 2.94 3.07
N LEU A 16 -25.97 3.86 4.03
CA LEU A 16 -25.27 3.84 5.32
C LEU A 16 -26.27 3.85 6.47
N ASN A 17 -25.79 3.50 7.66
CA ASN A 17 -26.59 3.56 8.87
C ASN A 17 -27.09 4.99 9.13
N SER A 18 -28.42 5.15 9.24
CA SER A 18 -29.06 6.45 9.41
C SER A 18 -28.60 7.18 10.67
N LYS A 19 -28.45 6.47 11.80
CA LYS A 19 -28.02 7.06 13.08
C LYS A 19 -26.59 7.60 12.99
N VAL A 20 -25.70 6.90 12.28
CA VAL A 20 -24.33 7.37 12.06
C VAL A 20 -24.32 8.63 11.21
N LEU A 21 -25.16 8.70 10.17
CA LEU A 21 -25.28 9.89 9.33
C LEU A 21 -25.85 11.09 10.10
N GLU A 22 -26.84 10.87 10.96
CA GLU A 22 -27.41 11.92 11.82
C GLU A 22 -26.33 12.52 12.74
N VAL A 23 -25.66 11.68 13.52
CA VAL A 23 -24.59 12.12 14.43
C VAL A 23 -23.45 12.80 13.67
N ALA A 24 -23.02 12.25 12.52
CA ALA A 24 -21.97 12.87 11.72
C ALA A 24 -22.37 14.26 11.19
N ARG A 25 -23.64 14.46 10.83
CA ARG A 25 -24.15 15.78 10.43
C ARG A 25 -24.21 16.75 11.60
N GLU A 26 -24.68 16.31 12.76
CA GLU A 26 -24.70 17.13 13.99
C GLU A 26 -23.29 17.59 14.39
N MET A 27 -22.29 16.73 14.16
CA MET A 27 -20.87 17.06 14.36
C MET A 27 -20.27 17.94 13.25
N GLY A 28 -21.03 18.31 12.22
CA GLY A 28 -20.54 19.14 11.10
C GLY A 28 -19.52 18.43 10.19
N MET A 29 -19.52 17.10 10.14
CA MET A 29 -18.57 16.34 9.34
C MET A 29 -18.86 16.45 7.84
N ASN A 30 -17.80 16.57 7.03
CA ASN A 30 -17.91 16.42 5.57
C ASN A 30 -17.97 14.92 5.20
N ILE A 31 -19.16 14.34 5.27
CA ILE A 31 -19.40 12.90 5.03
C ILE A 31 -18.82 12.44 3.69
N SER A 32 -19.01 13.22 2.62
CA SER A 32 -18.51 12.84 1.29
C SER A 32 -16.99 12.73 1.27
N GLN A 33 -16.28 13.71 1.84
CA GLN A 33 -14.83 13.69 1.92
C GLN A 33 -14.32 12.57 2.84
N THR A 34 -14.98 12.34 3.96
CA THR A 34 -14.59 11.26 4.89
C THR A 34 -14.74 9.88 4.25
N VAL A 35 -15.88 9.61 3.60
CA VAL A 35 -16.11 8.33 2.92
C VAL A 35 -15.13 8.13 1.76
N ASP A 36 -14.85 9.19 0.99
CA ASP A 36 -13.89 9.16 -0.12
C ASP A 36 -12.48 8.78 0.37
N ALA A 37 -11.99 9.41 1.43
CA ALA A 37 -10.69 9.10 2.02
C ALA A 37 -10.61 7.66 2.56
N LEU A 38 -11.63 7.23 3.33
CA LEU A 38 -11.67 5.88 3.88
C LEU A 38 -11.72 4.81 2.79
N LEU A 39 -12.49 5.04 1.73
CA LEU A 39 -12.58 4.12 0.60
C LEU A 39 -11.26 4.07 -0.16
N ALA A 40 -10.61 5.21 -0.41
CA ALA A 40 -9.31 5.26 -1.08
C ALA A 40 -8.25 4.45 -0.32
N ASP A 41 -8.22 4.56 1.01
CA ASP A 41 -7.26 3.83 1.84
C ASP A 41 -7.55 2.32 1.87
N GLU A 42 -8.81 1.92 1.99
CA GLU A 42 -9.20 0.50 1.92
C GLU A 42 -8.88 -0.10 0.54
N VAL A 43 -9.13 0.63 -0.54
CA VAL A 43 -8.77 0.20 -1.91
C VAL A 43 -7.27 0.00 -2.04
N LYS A 44 -6.44 0.94 -1.54
CA LYS A 44 -4.98 0.78 -1.55
C LYS A 44 -4.56 -0.45 -0.76
N ARG A 45 -5.11 -0.66 0.43
CA ARG A 45 -4.80 -1.81 1.28
C ARG A 45 -5.08 -3.12 0.54
N ARG A 46 -6.30 -3.30 0.04
CA ARG A 46 -6.72 -4.49 -0.71
C ARG A 46 -5.87 -4.73 -1.95
N TYR A 47 -5.55 -3.66 -2.67
CA TYR A 47 -4.70 -3.76 -3.86
C TYR A 47 -3.31 -4.29 -3.51
N TRP A 48 -2.68 -3.75 -2.46
CA TRP A 48 -1.35 -4.19 -2.03
C TRP A 48 -1.34 -5.59 -1.44
N GLU A 49 -2.39 -5.98 -0.72
CA GLU A 49 -2.57 -7.37 -0.25
C GLU A 49 -2.59 -8.35 -1.42
N GLN A 50 -3.43 -8.08 -2.43
CA GLN A 50 -3.48 -8.93 -3.62
C GLN A 50 -2.18 -8.88 -4.42
N TRP A 51 -1.53 -7.73 -4.51
CA TRP A 51 -0.25 -7.61 -5.20
C TRP A 51 0.82 -8.43 -4.48
N ASN A 52 0.92 -8.36 -3.16
CA ASN A 52 1.86 -9.16 -2.37
C ASN A 52 1.61 -10.65 -2.57
N GLU A 53 0.36 -11.09 -2.53
CA GLU A 53 0.03 -12.51 -2.73
C GLU A 53 0.42 -12.99 -4.14
N ARG A 54 0.06 -12.23 -5.18
CA ARG A 54 0.42 -12.55 -6.56
C ARG A 54 1.94 -12.57 -6.80
N ASN A 55 2.69 -11.71 -6.11
CA ASN A 55 4.14 -11.58 -6.31
C ASN A 55 4.96 -12.40 -5.32
N LYS A 56 4.32 -13.11 -4.39
CA LYS A 56 4.99 -13.88 -3.33
C LYS A 56 6.06 -14.83 -3.87
N GLY A 57 5.76 -15.56 -4.95
CA GLY A 57 6.72 -16.45 -5.60
C GLY A 57 7.91 -15.73 -6.22
N ALA A 58 7.68 -14.60 -6.91
CA ALA A 58 8.73 -13.79 -7.50
C ALA A 58 9.64 -13.17 -6.43
N ILE A 59 9.05 -12.66 -5.36
CA ILE A 59 9.77 -12.11 -4.20
C ILE A 59 10.61 -13.21 -3.54
N ALA A 60 10.04 -14.39 -3.30
CA ALA A 60 10.78 -15.51 -2.70
C ALA A 60 11.97 -15.94 -3.57
N SER A 61 11.78 -16.06 -4.88
CA SER A 61 12.85 -16.38 -5.83
C SER A 61 13.96 -15.33 -5.81
N TYR A 62 13.60 -14.05 -5.81
CA TYR A 62 14.57 -12.96 -5.73
C TYR A 62 15.32 -12.95 -4.40
N ASN A 63 14.62 -13.15 -3.28
CA ASN A 63 15.22 -13.23 -1.95
C ASN A 63 16.21 -14.39 -1.85
N ALA A 64 15.88 -15.57 -2.41
CA ALA A 64 16.79 -16.71 -2.48
C ALA A 64 18.05 -16.39 -3.30
N ARG A 65 17.89 -15.70 -4.44
CA ARG A 65 19.03 -15.22 -5.24
C ARG A 65 19.92 -14.26 -4.44
N VAL A 66 19.34 -13.31 -3.72
CA VAL A 66 20.10 -12.36 -2.89
C VAL A 66 20.80 -13.06 -1.74
N ALA A 67 20.14 -13.99 -1.05
CA ALA A 67 20.77 -14.79 0.00
C ALA A 67 22.00 -15.55 -0.54
N LYS A 68 21.89 -16.14 -1.73
CA LYS A 68 22.99 -16.89 -2.35
C LYS A 68 24.13 -16.02 -2.90
N HIS A 69 23.80 -14.92 -3.55
CA HIS A 69 24.76 -14.15 -4.37
C HIS A 69 25.07 -12.75 -3.84
N GLY A 70 24.37 -12.30 -2.80
CA GLY A 70 24.38 -10.92 -2.35
C GLY A 70 23.65 -9.97 -3.30
N LEU A 71 23.50 -8.73 -2.84
CA LEU A 71 22.92 -7.64 -3.61
C LEU A 71 23.83 -7.29 -4.80
N PRO A 72 23.27 -7.18 -6.01
CA PRO A 72 24.01 -6.67 -7.15
C PRO A 72 24.62 -5.31 -6.83
N LEU A 73 25.88 -5.11 -7.24
CA LEU A 73 26.59 -3.83 -7.12
C LEU A 73 26.76 -3.33 -5.67
N ALA A 74 26.55 -4.18 -4.65
CA ALA A 74 26.71 -3.79 -3.25
C ALA A 74 28.08 -3.14 -2.95
N LYS A 75 29.14 -3.63 -3.60
CA LYS A 75 30.51 -3.07 -3.51
C LYS A 75 30.64 -1.59 -3.92
N TYR A 76 29.73 -1.09 -4.75
CA TYR A 76 29.73 0.30 -5.23
C TYR A 76 28.72 1.19 -4.50
N ARG A 77 27.86 0.62 -3.63
CA ARG A 77 26.84 1.37 -2.89
C ARG A 77 27.50 2.35 -1.92
N SER A 78 27.16 3.64 -2.00
CA SER A 78 27.72 4.69 -1.12
C SER A 78 27.01 4.82 0.23
N PHE A 79 25.74 4.40 0.32
CA PHE A 79 24.89 4.49 1.50
C PHE A 79 24.71 3.12 2.17
N ALA A 80 24.29 3.11 3.45
CA ALA A 80 23.92 1.90 4.19
C ALA A 80 24.94 0.75 4.15
N LYS A 81 26.24 1.04 3.91
CA LYS A 81 27.31 0.03 3.78
C LYS A 81 27.38 -0.91 4.99
N SER A 82 27.10 -0.40 6.18
CA SER A 82 27.06 -1.16 7.43
C SER A 82 26.01 -2.26 7.48
N LEU A 83 24.98 -2.25 6.62
CA LEU A 83 23.93 -3.26 6.58
C LEU A 83 24.30 -4.52 5.77
N GLY A 84 25.51 -4.56 5.18
CA GLY A 84 25.94 -5.67 4.35
C GLY A 84 25.23 -5.74 2.99
N ASP A 85 25.45 -6.85 2.27
CA ASP A 85 24.89 -7.11 0.94
C ASP A 85 23.76 -8.16 0.95
N GLY A 86 23.34 -8.61 2.13
CA GLY A 86 22.24 -9.58 2.28
C GLY A 86 22.58 -11.00 1.86
N LYS A 87 23.84 -11.29 1.53
CA LYS A 87 24.31 -12.66 1.35
C LYS A 87 24.29 -13.38 2.70
N GLN A 88 23.80 -14.62 2.70
CA GLN A 88 23.86 -15.52 3.85
C GLN A 88 24.99 -16.52 3.58
N GLU A 89 25.96 -16.60 4.49
CA GLU A 89 27.00 -17.63 4.44
C GLU A 89 26.45 -18.88 5.15
N ASP A 90 26.74 -20.07 4.62
CA ASP A 90 26.38 -21.35 5.25
C ASP A 90 27.16 -21.58 6.54
#